data_AF-A0A936XMQ8-F1
#
_entry.id   AF-A0A936XMQ8-F1
#
_cell.length_a   1.000
_cell.length_b   1.000
_cell.length_c   1.000
_cell.angle_alpha   90.00
_cell.angle_beta   90.00
_cell.angle_gamma   90.00
#
_symmetry.space_group_name_H-M   'P 1'
#
loop_
_entity.id
_entity.type
_entity.pdbx_description
1 polymer ?
#
loop_
_entity_poly.entity_id
_entity_poly.type
_entity_poly.pdbx_seq_one_letter_code
_entity_poly.pdbx_strand_id
1 'polypeptide(L)'
;MKPITKPPFIVAPWLTERGIDLSRVPIDSILRQALSPEDDKFHSGCALLSSMSSAGRVEAGVFLLGLLQHYREDVARLTELAKALSSFPTAATVDALSSELRRVKGSSSTRRYLRRIIDTLEYFPEKLMAEQVQSLSTDPKIGVRIRQHLSALIKE
;
A
#
# COMPACT_ATOMS: atom_id res chain seq x y z
N MET A 1 18.91 14.10 51.22
CA MET A 1 18.86 14.09 49.75
C MET A 1 18.16 12.82 49.30
N LYS A 2 17.03 12.90 48.57
CA LYS A 2 16.43 11.71 47.94
C LYS A 2 17.33 11.29 46.77
N PRO A 3 17.67 10.00 46.60
CA PRO A 3 18.44 9.56 45.45
C PRO A 3 17.62 9.81 44.19
N ILE A 4 18.20 10.52 43.23
CA ILE A 4 17.67 10.64 41.88
C ILE A 4 17.83 9.26 41.26
N THR A 5 16.76 8.46 41.27
CA THR A 5 16.70 7.22 40.51
C THR A 5 16.85 7.60 39.03
N LYS A 6 17.96 7.21 38.41
CA LYS A 6 18.12 7.25 36.95
C LYS A 6 16.86 6.63 36.34
N PRO A 7 16.18 7.29 35.38
CA PRO A 7 15.07 6.65 34.68
C PRO A 7 15.59 5.33 34.10
N PRO A 8 14.79 4.25 34.12
CA PRO A 8 15.21 3.00 33.51
C PRO A 8 15.61 3.30 32.07
N PHE A 9 16.80 2.83 31.67
CA PHE A 9 17.24 2.90 30.28
C PHE A 9 16.14 2.27 29.43
N ILE A 10 15.41 3.08 28.67
CA ILE A 10 14.47 2.58 27.67
C ILE A 10 15.35 1.99 26.58
N VAL A 11 15.60 0.69 26.63
CA VAL A 11 16.21 -0.04 25.53
C VAL A 11 15.16 -0.04 24.44
N ALA A 12 15.32 0.79 23.42
CA ALA A 12 14.45 0.81 22.25
C ALA A 12 14.75 -0.44 21.42
N PRO A 13 13.90 -1.49 21.43
CA PRO A 13 14.22 -2.77 20.77
C PRO A 13 14.39 -2.66 19.26
N TRP A 14 13.90 -1.57 18.65
CA TRP A 14 14.04 -1.27 17.24
C TRP A 14 15.34 -0.51 16.88
N LEU A 15 16.16 -0.12 17.85
CA LEU A 15 17.45 0.51 17.59
C LEU A 15 18.56 -0.52 17.76
N THR A 16 19.20 -0.89 16.65
CA THR A 16 20.27 -1.89 16.60
C THR A 16 21.60 -1.24 16.21
N GLU A 17 22.71 -1.96 16.35
CA GLU A 17 24.03 -1.52 15.86
C GLU A 17 24.05 -1.25 14.35
N ARG A 18 23.12 -1.86 13.60
CA ARG A 18 22.96 -1.68 12.15
C ARG A 18 21.97 -0.56 11.78
N GLY A 19 21.42 0.14 12.77
CA GLY A 19 20.39 1.17 12.58
C GLY A 19 19.00 0.71 13.03
N ILE A 20 17.96 1.29 12.40
CA ILE A 20 16.57 1.08 12.79
C ILE A 20 16.02 -0.21 12.17
N ASP A 21 15.54 -1.13 13.02
CA ASP A 21 14.79 -2.32 12.61
C ASP A 21 13.30 -1.99 12.49
N LEU A 22 12.85 -1.74 11.26
CA LEU A 22 11.46 -1.38 10.94
C LEU A 22 10.45 -2.48 11.29
N SER A 23 10.87 -3.74 11.40
CA SER A 23 9.97 -4.82 11.82
C SER A 23 9.55 -4.68 13.29
N ARG A 24 10.30 -3.91 14.10
CA ARG A 24 10.13 -3.76 15.55
C ARG A 24 9.68 -2.36 15.99
N VAL A 25 9.70 -1.36 15.11
CA VAL A 25 9.25 0.01 15.43
C VAL A 25 7.76 0.00 15.80
N PRO A 26 7.29 0.74 16.82
CA PRO A 26 5.87 0.80 17.16
C PRO A 26 5.01 1.29 15.98
N ILE A 27 3.96 0.54 15.63
CA ILE A 27 3.16 0.81 14.42
C ILE A 27 2.02 1.79 14.68
N ASP A 28 1.50 1.88 15.91
CA ASP A 28 0.31 2.67 16.24
C ASP A 28 0.47 4.15 15.90
N SER A 29 1.65 4.72 16.19
CA SER A 29 1.94 6.13 15.89
C SER A 29 2.00 6.38 14.38
N ILE A 30 2.48 5.41 13.60
CA ILE A 30 2.57 5.49 12.15
C ILE A 30 1.18 5.33 11.52
N LEU A 31 0.37 4.40 12.03
CA LEU A 31 -1.02 4.26 11.60
C LEU A 31 -1.82 5.54 11.88
N ARG A 32 -1.62 6.19 13.03
CA ARG A 32 -2.24 7.50 13.32
C ARG A 32 -1.80 8.59 12.34
N GLN A 33 -0.54 8.59 11.90
CA GLN A 33 -0.09 9.50 10.85
C GLN A 33 -0.78 9.21 9.51
N ALA A 34 -0.91 7.93 9.14
CA ALA A 34 -1.61 7.50 7.94
C ALA A 34 -3.14 7.74 7.97
N LEU A 35 -3.71 8.04 9.13
CA LEU A 35 -5.10 8.47 9.31
C LEU A 35 -5.25 10.00 9.40
N SER A 36 -4.14 10.75 9.38
CA SER A 36 -4.17 12.20 9.56
C SER A 36 -4.81 12.90 8.36
N PRO A 37 -5.61 13.96 8.58
CA PRO A 37 -6.08 14.81 7.49
C PRO A 37 -4.97 15.68 6.90
N GLU A 38 -3.82 15.82 7.57
CA GLU A 38 -2.67 16.56 7.06
C GLU A 38 -1.91 15.70 6.04
N ASP A 39 -1.76 16.21 4.81
CA ASP A 39 -1.21 15.44 3.69
C ASP A 39 0.23 14.98 3.94
N ASP A 40 1.08 15.81 4.57
CA ASP A 40 2.46 15.45 4.90
C ASP A 40 2.55 14.28 5.89
N LYS A 41 1.66 14.28 6.90
CA LYS A 41 1.58 13.18 7.88
C LYS A 41 1.03 11.93 7.23
N PHE A 42 -0.02 12.06 6.42
CA PHE A 42 -0.58 10.95 5.66
C PHE A 42 0.47 10.30 4.76
N HIS A 43 1.19 11.10 3.98
CA HIS A 43 2.22 10.62 3.07
C HIS A 43 3.36 9.92 3.82
N SER A 44 3.85 10.54 4.89
CA SER A 44 4.90 9.96 5.74
C SER A 44 4.46 8.65 6.38
N GLY A 45 3.21 8.58 6.86
CA GLY A 45 2.61 7.37 7.43
C GLY A 45 2.54 6.24 6.40
N CYS A 46 2.05 6.51 5.19
CA CYS A 46 1.99 5.52 4.11
C CYS A 46 3.38 5.01 3.70
N ALA A 47 4.35 5.92 3.58
CA ALA A 47 5.73 5.56 3.24
C ALA A 47 6.39 4.67 4.30
N LEU A 48 6.16 4.97 5.59
CA LEU A 48 6.67 4.17 6.70
C LEU A 48 5.97 2.81 6.79
N LEU A 49 4.64 2.73 6.63
CA LEU A 49 3.93 1.45 6.57
C LEU A 49 4.43 0.59 5.40
N SER A 50 4.66 1.20 4.24
CA SER A 50 5.21 0.50 3.07
C SER A 50 6.62 -0.03 3.33
N SER A 51 7.45 0.75 4.01
CA SER A 51 8.81 0.34 4.40
C SER A 51 8.79 -0.79 5.43
N MET A 52 7.87 -0.73 6.41
CA MET A 52 7.65 -1.80 7.39
C MET A 52 7.17 -3.10 6.74
N SER A 53 6.23 -3.01 5.80
CA SER A 53 5.75 -4.16 5.03
C SER A 53 6.89 -4.81 4.24
N SER A 54 7.69 -3.99 3.55
CA SER A 54 8.90 -4.45 2.83
C SER A 54 9.92 -5.11 3.74
N ALA A 55 10.02 -4.67 5.00
CA ALA A 55 10.86 -5.28 6.03
C ALA A 55 10.27 -6.58 6.64
N GLY A 56 9.16 -7.09 6.10
CA GLY A 56 8.53 -8.35 6.53
C GLY A 56 7.42 -8.19 7.56
N ARG A 57 7.03 -6.96 7.93
CA ARG A 57 5.93 -6.74 8.88
C ARG A 57 4.57 -6.78 8.18
N VAL A 58 3.97 -7.97 8.18
CA VAL A 58 2.65 -8.25 7.54
C VAL A 58 1.55 -7.30 8.00
N GLU A 59 1.50 -6.97 9.29
CA GLU A 59 0.51 -6.04 9.86
C GLU A 59 0.46 -4.68 9.14
N ALA A 60 1.61 -4.17 8.72
CA ALA A 60 1.69 -2.89 8.00
C ALA A 60 1.03 -2.98 6.62
N GLY A 61 1.21 -4.10 5.91
CA GLY A 61 0.51 -4.37 4.65
C GLY A 61 -1.00 -4.48 4.83
N VAL A 62 -1.45 -5.14 5.90
CA VAL A 62 -2.88 -5.23 6.25
C VAL A 62 -3.47 -3.84 6.54
N PHE A 63 -2.74 -2.97 7.25
CA PHE A 63 -3.18 -1.60 7.46
C PHE A 63 -3.28 -0.80 6.16
N LEU A 64 -2.34 -0.95 5.22
CA LEU A 64 -2.43 -0.31 3.91
C LEU A 64 -3.70 -0.74 3.15
N LEU A 65 -4.07 -2.02 3.21
CA LEU A 65 -5.34 -2.52 2.63
C LEU A 65 -6.56 -1.90 3.32
N GLY A 66 -6.55 -1.81 4.65
CA GLY A 66 -7.61 -1.15 5.42
C GLY A 66 -7.75 0.33 5.07
N LEU A 67 -6.63 1.03 4.90
CA LEU A 67 -6.61 2.44 4.51
C LEU A 67 -7.15 2.67 3.10
N LEU A 68 -6.89 1.74 2.16
CA LEU A 68 -7.46 1.79 0.81
C LEU A 68 -9.00 1.80 0.87
N GLN A 69 -9.59 0.98 1.74
CA GLN A 69 -11.04 0.98 1.95
C GLN A 69 -11.54 2.19 2.75
N HIS A 70 -10.76 2.69 3.70
CA HIS A 70 -11.10 3.87 4.50
C HIS A 70 -11.20 5.14 3.63
N TYR A 71 -10.26 5.34 2.70
CA TYR A 71 -10.18 6.52 1.84
C TYR A 71 -10.84 6.33 0.46
N ARG A 72 -11.83 5.44 0.35
CA ARG A 72 -12.45 5.00 -0.92
C ARG A 72 -12.98 6.14 -1.84
N GLU A 73 -13.30 7.30 -1.26
CA GLU A 73 -13.80 8.47 -1.99
C GLU A 73 -12.73 9.55 -2.23
N ASP A 74 -11.52 9.40 -1.68
CA ASP A 74 -10.41 10.33 -1.86
C ASP A 74 -9.39 9.75 -2.87
N VAL A 75 -9.58 10.09 -4.14
CA VAL A 75 -8.75 9.61 -5.25
C VAL A 75 -7.26 9.98 -5.09
N ALA A 76 -6.96 11.11 -4.45
CA ALA A 76 -5.57 11.53 -4.24
C ALA A 76 -4.88 10.60 -3.24
N ARG A 77 -5.54 10.33 -2.10
CA ARG A 77 -5.03 9.39 -1.09
C ARG A 77 -4.98 7.96 -1.60
N LEU A 78 -5.99 7.53 -2.35
CA LEU A 78 -6.00 6.22 -3.00
C LEU A 78 -4.81 6.04 -3.95
N THR A 79 -4.39 7.10 -4.64
CA THR A 79 -3.20 7.05 -5.51
C THR A 79 -1.93 6.75 -4.71
N GLU A 80 -1.74 7.38 -3.55
CA GLU A 80 -0.59 7.11 -2.69
C GLU A 80 -0.66 5.72 -2.06
N LEU A 81 -1.85 5.27 -1.65
CA LEU A 81 -2.06 3.94 -1.09
C LEU A 81 -1.81 2.82 -2.11
N ALA A 82 -2.30 2.98 -3.34
CA ALA A 82 -2.02 2.05 -4.43
C ALA A 82 -0.51 1.94 -4.68
N LYS A 83 0.25 3.05 -4.60
CA LYS A 83 1.71 3.00 -4.66
C LYS A 83 2.32 2.24 -3.47
N ALA A 84 1.90 2.55 -2.25
CA ALA A 84 2.43 1.93 -1.03
C ALA A 84 2.20 0.41 -0.99
N LEU A 85 1.07 -0.06 -1.53
CA LEU A 85 0.72 -1.47 -1.64
C LEU A 85 1.67 -2.31 -2.51
N SER A 86 2.56 -1.67 -3.29
CA SER A 86 3.66 -2.39 -3.98
C SER A 86 4.53 -3.21 -3.02
N SER A 87 4.64 -2.78 -1.76
CA SER A 87 5.37 -3.46 -0.69
C SER A 87 4.66 -4.67 -0.07
N PHE A 88 3.44 -4.99 -0.51
CA PHE A 88 2.64 -6.08 0.03
C PHE A 88 2.02 -6.95 -1.09
N PRO A 89 2.86 -7.67 -1.88
CA PRO A 89 2.41 -8.47 -3.01
C PRO A 89 1.73 -9.76 -2.55
N THR A 90 0.42 -9.66 -2.27
CA THR A 90 -0.43 -10.79 -1.86
C THR A 90 -1.66 -10.89 -2.76
N ALA A 91 -2.31 -12.05 -2.77
CA ALA A 91 -3.59 -12.24 -3.47
C ALA A 91 -4.64 -11.20 -3.02
N ALA A 92 -4.72 -10.92 -1.71
CA ALA A 92 -5.63 -9.91 -1.18
C ALA A 92 -5.36 -8.50 -1.74
N THR A 93 -4.09 -8.14 -1.95
CA THR A 93 -3.73 -6.86 -2.58
C THR A 93 -4.13 -6.83 -4.05
N VAL A 94 -3.91 -7.93 -4.78
CA VAL A 94 -4.34 -8.05 -6.19
C VAL A 94 -5.86 -7.91 -6.29
N ASP A 95 -6.61 -8.58 -5.42
CA ASP A 95 -8.08 -8.52 -5.39
C ASP A 95 -8.61 -7.12 -5.06
N ALA A 96 -8.00 -6.46 -4.07
CA ALA A 96 -8.38 -5.11 -3.68
C ALA A 96 -8.15 -4.13 -4.85
N LEU A 97 -6.97 -4.15 -5.46
CA LEU A 97 -6.62 -3.29 -6.59
C LEU A 97 -7.47 -3.60 -7.84
N SER A 98 -7.75 -4.87 -8.11
CA SER A 98 -8.62 -5.31 -9.20
C SER A 98 -10.06 -4.85 -9.01
N SER A 99 -10.55 -4.87 -7.77
CA SER A 99 -11.89 -4.37 -7.43
C SER A 99 -11.98 -2.85 -7.65
N GLU A 100 -10.91 -2.11 -7.38
CA GLU A 100 -10.83 -0.68 -7.64
C GLU A 100 -10.88 -0.36 -9.14
N LEU A 101 -10.20 -1.13 -9.99
CA LEU A 101 -10.26 -0.99 -11.45
C LEU A 101 -11.70 -1.18 -11.99
N ARG A 102 -12.50 -2.06 -11.38
CA ARG A 102 -13.92 -2.26 -11.74
C ARG A 102 -14.82 -1.16 -11.18
N ARG A 103 -14.52 -0.67 -9.97
CA ARG A 103 -15.34 0.33 -9.26
C ARG A 103 -15.19 1.72 -9.88
N VAL A 104 -13.96 2.14 -10.12
CA VAL A 104 -13.67 3.53 -10.46
C VAL A 104 -13.80 3.76 -11.96
N LYS A 105 -14.78 4.58 -12.34
CA LYS A 105 -14.96 4.99 -13.73
C LYS A 105 -13.79 5.87 -14.18
N GLY A 106 -13.29 5.59 -15.39
CA GLY A 106 -12.24 6.40 -16.00
C GLY A 106 -12.71 7.80 -16.37
N SER A 107 -12.03 8.81 -15.84
CA SER A 107 -12.21 10.23 -16.16
C SER A 107 -10.85 10.93 -16.21
N SER A 108 -10.81 12.24 -16.45
CA SER A 108 -9.58 13.03 -16.33
C SER A 108 -9.03 13.01 -14.89
N SER A 109 -9.91 13.04 -13.88
CA SER A 109 -9.53 13.09 -12.45
C SER A 109 -9.10 11.73 -11.89
N THR A 110 -9.61 10.61 -12.40
CA THR A 110 -9.29 9.26 -11.91
C THR A 110 -8.18 8.57 -12.70
N ARG A 111 -7.78 9.12 -13.86
CA ARG A 111 -6.77 8.51 -14.74
C ARG A 111 -5.46 8.21 -14.03
N ARG A 112 -4.97 9.14 -13.19
CA ARG A 112 -3.71 8.97 -12.45
C ARG A 112 -3.81 7.79 -11.47
N TYR A 113 -4.92 7.68 -10.75
CA TYR A 113 -5.16 6.60 -9.82
C TYR A 113 -5.24 5.24 -10.53
N LEU A 114 -6.05 5.13 -11.58
CA LEU A 114 -6.17 3.90 -12.36
C LEU A 114 -4.84 3.47 -12.97
N ARG A 115 -4.05 4.43 -13.48
CA ARG A 115 -2.71 4.15 -13.98
C ARG A 115 -1.79 3.65 -12.88
N ARG A 116 -1.84 4.28 -11.70
CA ARG A 116 -1.05 3.85 -10.54
C ARG A 116 -1.37 2.43 -10.12
N ILE A 117 -2.65 2.02 -10.12
CA ILE A 117 -3.02 0.63 -9.83
C ILE A 117 -2.31 -0.33 -10.78
N ILE A 118 -2.36 -0.04 -12.08
CA ILE A 118 -1.70 -0.86 -13.09
C ILE A 118 -0.20 -0.91 -12.83
N ASP A 119 0.45 0.24 -12.67
CA ASP A 119 1.89 0.33 -12.39
C ASP A 119 2.26 -0.48 -11.13
N THR A 120 1.43 -0.48 -10.08
CA THR A 120 1.66 -1.29 -8.87
C THR A 120 1.60 -2.78 -9.16
N LEU A 121 0.60 -3.21 -9.95
CA LEU A 121 0.46 -4.60 -10.36
C LEU A 121 1.69 -5.06 -11.15
N GLU A 122 2.31 -4.22 -11.99
CA GLU A 122 3.52 -4.59 -12.75
C GLU A 122 4.69 -5.11 -11.88
N TYR A 123 4.77 -4.72 -10.60
CA TYR A 123 5.82 -5.17 -9.69
C TYR A 123 5.55 -6.53 -9.05
N PHE A 124 4.35 -7.10 -9.23
CA PHE A 124 3.98 -8.33 -8.55
C PHE A 124 4.43 -9.56 -9.35
N PRO A 125 4.73 -10.68 -8.66
CA PRO A 125 4.94 -11.96 -9.32
C PRO A 125 3.72 -12.35 -10.14
N GLU A 126 3.93 -12.76 -11.40
CA GLU A 126 2.88 -13.15 -12.33
C GLU A 126 1.91 -14.20 -11.74
N LYS A 127 2.45 -15.18 -11.01
CA LYS A 127 1.66 -16.22 -10.31
C LYS A 127 0.57 -15.70 -9.37
N LEU A 128 0.71 -14.47 -8.85
CA LEU A 128 -0.29 -13.85 -7.97
C LEU A 128 -1.35 -13.09 -8.76
N MET A 129 -1.07 -12.73 -10.01
CA MET A 129 -1.88 -11.81 -10.80
C MET A 129 -2.56 -12.47 -11.99
N ALA A 130 -2.03 -13.57 -12.52
CA ALA A 130 -2.42 -14.13 -13.81
C ALA A 130 -3.95 -14.31 -13.94
N GLU A 131 -4.60 -14.93 -12.96
CA GLU A 131 -6.05 -15.13 -12.96
C GLU A 131 -6.82 -13.80 -12.99
N GLN A 132 -6.46 -12.87 -12.12
CA GLN A 132 -7.16 -11.59 -11.96
C GLN A 132 -6.94 -10.67 -13.16
N VAL A 133 -5.72 -10.61 -13.68
CA VAL A 133 -5.36 -9.83 -14.87
C VAL A 133 -6.04 -10.40 -16.11
N GLN A 134 -6.10 -11.73 -16.26
CA GLN A 134 -6.84 -12.38 -17.35
C GLN A 134 -8.33 -12.02 -17.29
N SER A 135 -8.95 -12.13 -16.11
CA SER A 135 -10.35 -11.75 -15.88
C SER A 135 -10.61 -10.28 -16.24
N LEU A 136 -9.78 -9.36 -15.76
CA LEU A 136 -9.93 -7.92 -16.03
C LEU A 136 -9.71 -7.55 -17.50
N SER A 137 -8.79 -8.23 -18.18
CA SER A 137 -8.48 -7.96 -19.59
C SER A 137 -9.64 -8.28 -20.55
N THR A 138 -10.56 -9.14 -20.11
CA THR A 138 -11.76 -9.55 -20.86
C THR A 138 -13.04 -8.88 -20.35
N ASP A 139 -12.99 -8.18 -19.21
CA ASP A 139 -14.15 -7.54 -18.60
C ASP A 139 -14.58 -6.27 -19.37
N PRO A 140 -15.78 -6.24 -19.99
CA PRO A 140 -16.23 -5.09 -20.79
C PRO A 140 -16.43 -3.81 -19.96
N LYS A 141 -16.52 -3.91 -18.62
CA LYS A 141 -16.62 -2.75 -17.72
C LYS A 141 -15.29 -2.01 -17.59
N ILE A 142 -14.17 -2.68 -17.88
CA ILE A 142 -12.84 -2.08 -17.85
C ILE A 142 -12.58 -1.37 -19.18
N GLY A 143 -12.05 -0.14 -19.14
CA GLY A 143 -11.76 0.62 -20.36
C GLY A 143 -10.74 -0.09 -21.28
N VAL A 144 -10.95 0.00 -22.60
CA VAL A 144 -10.15 -0.71 -23.63
C VAL A 144 -8.64 -0.59 -23.42
N ARG A 145 -8.14 0.62 -23.15
CA ARG A 145 -6.69 0.86 -22.93
C ARG A 145 -6.16 0.16 -21.68
N ILE A 146 -6.94 0.09 -20.61
CA ILE A 146 -6.55 -0.62 -19.38
C ILE A 146 -6.49 -2.11 -19.68
N ARG A 147 -7.49 -2.66 -20.39
CA ARG A 147 -7.49 -4.08 -20.77
C ARG A 147 -6.27 -4.45 -21.61
N GLN A 148 -5.94 -3.65 -22.62
CA GLN A 148 -4.74 -3.85 -23.44
C GLN A 148 -3.45 -3.84 -22.60
N HIS A 149 -3.35 -2.92 -21.65
CA HIS A 149 -2.18 -2.86 -20.76
C HIS A 149 -2.10 -4.09 -19.86
N LEU A 150 -3.23 -4.51 -19.26
CA LEU A 150 -3.33 -5.70 -18.43
C LEU A 150 -2.95 -6.97 -19.20
N SER A 151 -3.44 -7.15 -20.43
CA SER A 151 -3.04 -8.27 -21.28
C SER A 151 -1.54 -8.34 -21.54
N ALA A 152 -0.85 -7.20 -21.58
CA ALA A 152 0.60 -7.17 -21.78
C ALA A 152 1.41 -7.58 -20.52
N LEU A 153 0.77 -7.67 -19.35
CA LEU A 153 1.42 -8.08 -18.10
C LEU A 153 1.59 -9.59 -17.98
N ILE A 154 0.72 -10.37 -18.64
CA ILE A 154 0.82 -11.82 -18.72
C ILE A 154 1.53 -12.12 -20.03
N LYS A 155 2.79 -12.53 -19.97
CA LYS A 155 3.51 -13.02 -21.16
C LYS A 155 3.17 -14.50 -21.32
N GLU A 156 2.84 -14.91 -22.54
CA GLU A 156 2.74 -16.34 -22.90
C GLU A 156 4.05 -17.09 -22.64
#